data_AF-A0A2W6NSD3-F1
#
_entry.id   AF-A0A2W6NSD3-F1
#
_cell.length_a   1.000
_cell.length_b   1.000
_cell.length_c   1.000
_cell.angle_alpha   90.00
_cell.angle_beta   90.00
_cell.angle_gamma   90.00
#
_symmetry.space_group_name_H-M   'P 1'
#
loop_
_entity.id
_entity.type
_entity.pdbx_description
1 polymer ?
#
loop_
_entity_poly.entity_id
_entity_poly.type
_entity_poly.pdbx_seq_one_letter_code
_entity_poly.pdbx_strand_id
1 'polypeptide(L)' 'MFTIKTDDLTHPAVQALVAYHISGMLQQSPPESSHALDVQKLRNPTVTFWSVWEG' A
#
# COMPACT_ATOMS: atom_id res chain seq x y z
N MET A 1 -11.66 12.03 -13.35
CA MET A 1 -11.61 10.75 -14.12
C MET A 1 -10.54 9.87 -13.51
N PHE A 2 -10.76 8.56 -13.34
CA PHE A 2 -9.75 7.70 -12.71
C PHE A 2 -8.68 7.23 -13.70
N THR A 3 -7.42 7.24 -13.27
CA THR A 3 -6.27 6.67 -13.99
C THR A 3 -5.69 5.52 -13.19
N ILE A 4 -5.56 4.36 -13.81
CA ILE A 4 -4.96 3.16 -13.22
C ILE A 4 -3.60 2.92 -13.88
N LYS A 5 -2.55 2.74 -13.09
CA LYS A 5 -1.19 2.49 -13.59
C LYS A 5 -0.40 1.56 -12.68
N THR A 6 0.59 0.88 -13.24
CA THR A 6 1.64 0.22 -12.44
C THR A 6 2.42 1.30 -11.67
N ASP A 7 2.69 1.05 -10.40
CA ASP A 7 3.42 1.97 -9.53
C ASP A 7 4.65 1.27 -8.97
N ASP A 8 5.76 1.99 -8.88
CA ASP A 8 7.00 1.51 -8.27
C ASP A 8 7.05 1.79 -6.75
N LEU A 9 5.96 2.31 -6.19
CA LEU A 9 5.81 2.67 -4.78
C LEU A 9 6.79 3.77 -4.34
N THR A 10 7.34 4.57 -5.25
CA THR A 10 8.26 5.68 -4.91
C THR A 10 7.54 6.97 -4.55
N HIS A 11 6.31 7.14 -5.03
CA HIS A 11 5.56 8.37 -4.82
C HIS A 11 5.16 8.55 -3.33
N PRO A 12 5.47 9.69 -2.68
CA PRO A 12 5.21 9.91 -1.26
C PRO A 12 3.72 9.73 -0.86
N ALA A 13 2.80 10.22 -1.69
CA ALA A 13 1.37 10.06 -1.44
C ALA A 13 0.92 8.59 -1.40
N VAL A 14 1.50 7.72 -2.25
CA VAL A 14 1.18 6.28 -2.26
C VAL A 14 1.75 5.61 -1.00
N GLN A 15 2.98 5.95 -0.62
CA GLN A 15 3.58 5.42 0.61
C GLN A 15 2.79 5.84 1.85
N ALA A 16 2.36 7.10 1.92
CA ALA A 16 1.53 7.61 3.01
C ALA A 16 0.18 6.86 3.09
N LEU A 17 -0.45 6.59 1.95
CA LEU A 17 -1.70 5.84 1.88
C LEU A 17 -1.52 4.39 2.38
N VAL A 18 -0.45 3.71 1.95
CA VAL A 18 -0.14 2.35 2.42
C VAL A 18 0.10 2.34 3.93
N ALA A 19 0.91 3.28 4.44
CA ALA A 19 1.19 3.38 5.87
C ALA A 19 -0.07 3.67 6.69
N TYR A 20 -0.94 4.56 6.21
CA TYR A 20 -2.23 4.86 6.84
C TYR A 20 -3.10 3.60 6.93
N HIS A 21 -3.22 2.84 5.83
CA HIS A 21 -4.02 1.62 5.80
C HIS A 21 -3.52 0.56 6.78
N ILE A 22 -2.22 0.28 6.78
CA ILE A 22 -1.60 -0.69 7.71
C ILE A 22 -1.81 -0.25 9.16
N SER A 23 -1.63 1.04 9.45
CA SER A 23 -1.85 1.58 10.79
C SER A 23 -3.30 1.42 11.25
N GLY A 24 -4.28 1.56 10.34
CA GLY A 24 -5.68 1.29 10.64
C GLY A 24 -5.94 -0.18 10.95
N MET A 25 -5.39 -1.10 10.13
CA MET A 25 -5.51 -2.55 10.37
C MET A 25 -5.01 -2.94 11.77
N LEU A 26 -3.81 -2.48 12.13
CA LEU A 26 -3.18 -2.80 13.42
C LEU A 26 -3.94 -2.23 14.62
N GLN A 27 -4.67 -1.12 14.46
CA GLN A 27 -5.48 -0.54 15.53
C GLN A 27 -6.82 -1.25 15.71
N GLN A 28 -7.38 -1.79 14.63
CA GLN A 28 -8.76 -2.31 14.64
C GLN A 28 -8.84 -3.84 14.74
N SER A 29 -7.75 -4.55 14.46
CA SER A 29 -7.71 -6.00 14.46
C SER A 29 -6.75 -6.52 15.53
N PRO A 30 -7.00 -7.71 16.12
CA PRO A 30 -6.03 -8.37 16.99
C PRO A 30 -4.69 -8.57 16.26
N PRO A 31 -3.54 -8.52 16.96
CA PRO A 31 -2.23 -8.68 16.35
C PRO A 31 -2.09 -9.99 15.57
N GLU A 32 -2.69 -11.07 16.07
CA GLU A 32 -2.69 -12.39 15.45
C GLU A 32 -3.51 -12.48 14.16
N SER A 33 -4.35 -11.48 13.88
CA SER A 33 -5.21 -11.41 12.70
C SER A 33 -4.79 -10.30 11.71
N SER A 34 -3.65 -9.65 11.96
CA SER A 34 -3.16 -8.53 11.16
C SER A 34 -1.90 -8.92 10.38
N HIS A 35 -2.06 -9.28 9.11
CA HIS A 35 -0.95 -9.66 8.23
C HIS A 35 -0.83 -8.69 7.06
N ALA A 36 0.16 -7.80 7.10
CA ALA A 36 0.42 -6.83 6.04
C ALA A 36 1.90 -6.86 5.62
N LEU A 37 2.13 -6.64 4.32
CA LEU A 37 3.45 -6.35 3.79
C LEU A 37 3.72 -4.85 3.93
N ASP A 38 4.88 -4.49 4.46
CA ASP A 38 5.35 -3.10 4.43
C ASP A 38 5.76 -2.67 3.00
N VAL A 39 6.03 -1.38 2.82
CA VAL A 39 6.42 -0.79 1.53
C VAL A 39 7.66 -1.47 0.93
N GLN A 40 8.63 -1.89 1.75
CA GLN A 40 9.85 -2.53 1.24
C GLN A 40 9.54 -3.92 0.68
N LYS A 41 8.69 -4.69 1.36
CA LYS A 41 8.25 -6.01 0.87
C LYS A 41 7.35 -5.91 -0.34
N LEU A 42 6.51 -4.87 -0.42
CA LEU A 42 5.66 -4.62 -1.60
C LEU A 42 6.47 -4.26 -2.86
N ARG A 43 7.72 -3.76 -2.71
CA ARG A 43 8.66 -3.52 -3.80
C ARG A 43 9.44 -4.76 -4.26
N ASN A 44 9.11 -5.94 -3.74
CA ASN A 44 9.76 -7.16 -4.20
C ASN A 44 9.59 -7.29 -5.73
N PRO A 45 10.65 -7.62 -6.50
CA PRO A 45 10.58 -7.78 -7.95
C PRO A 45 9.51 -8.75 -8.46
N THR A 46 9.04 -9.68 -7.62
CA THR A 46 7.96 -10.63 -7.99
C THR A 46 6.55 -10.06 -7.77
N VAL A 47 6.43 -8.84 -7.25
CA VAL A 47 5.15 -8.16 -6.98
C VAL A 47 4.94 -7.07 -8.03
N THR A 48 3.75 -7.04 -8.65
CA THR A 48 3.32 -5.91 -9.47
C THR A 48 2.32 -5.08 -8.68
N PHE A 49 2.71 -3.88 -8.27
CA PHE A 49 1.82 -2.96 -7.57
C PHE A 49 1.11 -2.04 -8.57
N TRP A 50 -0.17 -1.79 -8.34
CA TRP A 50 -1.01 -0.90 -9.15
C TRP A 50 -1.58 0.20 -8.27
N SER A 51 -1.60 1.43 -8.79
CA SER A 51 -2.21 2.58 -8.13
C SER A 51 -3.34 3.17 -8.99
N VAL A 52 -4.34 3.72 -8.31
CA VAL A 52 -5.46 4.44 -8.91
C VAL A 52 -5.41 5.89 -8.45
N TRP A 53 -5.53 6.80 -9.40
CA TRP A 53 -5.48 8.25 -9.17
C TRP A 53 -6.78 8.88 -9.65
N GLU A 54 -7.34 9.75 -8.82
CA GLU A 54 -8.41 10.65 -9.21
C GLU A 54 -7.81 12.00 -9.61
N GLY A 55 -8.26 12.52 -10.76
CA GLY A 55 -7.93 13.86 -11.26
C GLY A 55 -9.17 14.63 -11.63
#